data_AF-A0A7H0I871-F1
#
_entry.id   AF-A0A7H0I871-F1
#
_cell.length_a   1.000
_cell.length_b   1.000
_cell.length_c   1.000
_cell.angle_alpha   90.00
_cell.angle_beta   90.00
_cell.angle_gamma   90.00
#
_symmetry.space_group_name_H-M   'P 1'
#
loop_
_entity.id
_entity.type
_entity.pdbx_description
1 polymer ?
#
loop_
_entity_poly.entity_id
_entity_poly.type
_entity_poly.pdbx_seq_one_letter_code
_entity_poly.pdbx_strand_id
1 'polypeptide(L)'
;MSTSRRLRADAVRNSERILRAAREVYAESGPDAMLDEIARRAGVGIATLYRRFPNKEALVRAVLEQGVEENLAPLIERALVHDDPLRGLADLFDASLALAARDRNTLAAADNAGALVTELSAPFLDALAQLFRRCQDAGAIRPDLVAEDVQRLFGMLMSVLWTMDPDGAGWRRYTTLLLDALTRPDPTPLPPAAPVVSCDPVEPLSSLRGATGCTGIAGSHEGVAGPASPRTSQD
;
A
#
# COMPACT_ATOMS: atom_id res chain seq x y z
N MET A 1 17.53 5.51 -42.49
CA MET A 1 16.56 5.02 -41.46
C MET A 1 17.20 4.36 -40.23
N SER A 2 18.53 4.29 -40.08
CA SER A 2 19.23 3.64 -38.94
C SER A 2 19.39 4.53 -37.69
N THR A 3 19.64 5.84 -37.88
CA THR A 3 19.94 6.80 -36.80
C THR A 3 18.74 7.05 -35.88
N SER A 4 17.54 7.19 -36.47
CA SER A 4 16.28 7.41 -35.72
C SER A 4 15.87 6.18 -34.88
N ARG A 5 16.25 4.96 -35.29
CA ARG A 5 16.01 3.74 -34.51
C ARG A 5 17.00 3.59 -33.35
N ARG A 6 18.28 3.92 -33.57
CA ARG A 6 19.30 3.94 -32.51
C ARG A 6 19.00 4.97 -31.43
N LEU A 7 18.61 6.19 -31.80
CA LEU A 7 18.24 7.25 -30.85
C LEU A 7 17.03 6.86 -29.99
N ARG A 8 16.02 6.18 -30.56
CA ARG A 8 14.89 5.65 -29.77
C ARG A 8 15.34 4.55 -28.80
N ALA A 9 16.20 3.63 -29.24
CA ALA A 9 16.73 2.57 -28.39
C ALA A 9 17.60 3.13 -27.24
N ASP A 10 18.40 4.17 -27.50
CA ASP A 10 19.18 4.86 -26.48
C ASP A 10 18.27 5.61 -25.48
N ALA A 11 17.21 6.27 -25.96
CA ALA A 11 16.25 6.94 -25.10
C ALA A 11 15.48 5.97 -24.18
N VAL A 12 15.15 4.78 -24.67
CA VAL A 12 14.51 3.71 -23.89
C VAL A 12 15.47 3.21 -22.80
N ARG A 13 16.69 2.80 -23.17
CA ARG A 13 17.72 2.37 -22.20
C ARG A 13 18.05 3.44 -21.16
N ASN A 14 18.05 4.71 -21.57
CA ASN A 14 18.26 5.81 -20.66
C ASN A 14 17.12 5.98 -19.66
N SER A 15 15.88 5.76 -20.11
CA SER A 15 14.70 5.78 -19.23
C SER A 15 14.76 4.64 -18.22
N GLU A 16 15.04 3.41 -18.65
CA GLU A 16 15.18 2.25 -17.77
C GLU A 16 16.27 2.47 -16.70
N ARG A 17 17.40 3.06 -17.09
CA ARG A 17 18.47 3.42 -16.14
C ARG A 17 18.01 4.44 -15.10
N ILE A 18 17.28 5.47 -15.51
CA ILE A 18 16.74 6.49 -14.60
C ILE A 18 15.74 5.85 -13.63
N LEU A 19 14.81 5.03 -14.12
CA LEU A 19 13.77 4.41 -13.30
C LEU A 19 14.34 3.40 -12.30
N ARG A 20 15.34 2.61 -12.69
CA ARG A 20 16.09 1.74 -11.77
C ARG A 20 16.82 2.54 -10.70
N ALA A 21 17.56 3.58 -11.10
CA ALA A 21 18.28 4.44 -10.17
C ALA A 21 17.32 5.15 -9.20
N ALA A 22 16.13 5.55 -9.66
CA ALA A 22 15.11 6.15 -8.81
C ALA A 22 14.64 5.17 -7.72
N ARG A 23 14.35 3.91 -8.06
CA ARG A 23 13.99 2.87 -7.07
C ARG A 23 15.07 2.67 -6.01
N GLU A 24 16.32 2.53 -6.44
CA GLU A 24 17.47 2.37 -5.54
C GLU A 24 17.61 3.58 -4.60
N VAL A 25 17.51 4.80 -5.15
CA VAL A 25 17.63 6.03 -4.38
C VAL A 25 16.46 6.20 -3.41
N TYR A 26 15.22 5.86 -3.79
CA TYR A 26 14.09 5.88 -2.84
C TYR A 26 14.25 4.84 -1.74
N ALA A 27 14.76 3.65 -2.07
CA ALA A 27 15.02 2.61 -1.06
C ALA A 27 16.07 3.09 -0.03
N GLU A 28 17.16 3.73 -0.48
CA GLU A 28 18.27 4.16 0.39
C GLU A 28 18.02 5.48 1.12
N SER A 29 17.45 6.48 0.42
CA SER A 29 17.35 7.87 0.89
C SER A 29 15.93 8.29 1.28
N GLY A 30 14.96 7.38 1.17
CA GLY A 30 13.57 7.64 1.51
C GLY A 30 12.78 8.41 0.44
N PRO A 31 11.50 8.72 0.72
CA PRO A 31 10.56 9.28 -0.27
C PRO A 31 10.90 10.70 -0.73
N ASP A 32 11.69 11.44 0.06
CA ASP A 32 12.04 12.84 -0.20
C ASP A 32 13.35 12.99 -0.99
N ALA A 33 13.87 11.90 -1.54
CA ALA A 33 15.11 11.90 -2.30
C ALA A 33 15.10 12.92 -3.46
N MET A 34 16.25 13.58 -3.64
CA MET A 34 16.47 14.65 -4.61
C MET A 34 16.66 14.09 -6.03
N LEU A 35 16.06 14.76 -7.03
CA LEU A 35 16.20 14.36 -8.45
C LEU A 35 17.66 14.39 -8.94
N ASP A 36 18.49 15.28 -8.37
CA ASP A 36 19.92 15.36 -8.68
C ASP A 36 20.68 14.08 -8.30
N GLU A 37 20.33 13.47 -7.16
CA GLU A 37 20.92 12.20 -6.73
C GLU A 37 20.52 11.06 -7.67
N ILE A 38 19.25 11.06 -8.11
CA ILE A 38 18.75 10.09 -9.10
C ILE A 38 19.49 10.25 -10.43
N ALA A 39 19.66 11.48 -10.92
CA ALA A 39 20.39 11.75 -12.16
C ALA A 39 21.85 11.29 -12.07
N ARG A 40 22.52 11.59 -10.94
CA ARG A 40 23.89 11.17 -10.65
C ARG A 40 24.01 9.65 -10.63
N ARG A 41 23.12 8.95 -9.92
CA ARG A 41 23.08 7.48 -9.84
C ARG A 41 22.81 6.84 -11.21
N ALA A 42 21.88 7.42 -11.96
CA ALA A 42 21.55 6.98 -13.31
C ALA A 42 22.67 7.28 -14.32
N GLY A 43 23.70 8.05 -13.97
CA GLY A 43 24.81 8.45 -14.84
C GLY A 43 24.37 9.34 -16.00
N VAL A 44 23.40 10.23 -15.75
CA VAL A 44 22.86 11.18 -16.73
C VAL A 44 22.94 12.61 -16.21
N GLY A 45 23.00 13.59 -17.11
CA GLY A 45 22.89 14.99 -16.71
C GLY A 45 21.47 15.32 -16.25
N ILE A 46 21.32 16.19 -15.24
CA ILE A 46 20.02 16.60 -14.69
C ILE A 46 19.06 17.16 -15.76
N ALA A 47 19.57 17.91 -16.74
CA ALA A 47 18.77 18.41 -17.86
C ALA A 47 18.19 17.28 -18.74
N THR A 48 18.88 16.14 -18.82
CA THR A 48 18.37 14.96 -19.54
C THR A 48 17.27 14.26 -18.75
N LEU A 49 17.38 14.21 -17.41
CA LEU A 49 16.31 13.71 -16.55
C LEU A 49 15.07 14.59 -16.70
N TYR A 50 15.17 15.90 -16.54
CA TYR A 50 14.03 16.82 -16.66
C TYR A 50 13.37 16.80 -18.04
N ARG A 51 14.15 16.66 -19.12
CA ARG A 51 13.58 16.50 -20.47
C ARG A 51 12.71 15.25 -20.59
N ARG A 52 13.02 14.19 -19.84
CA ARG A 52 12.28 12.93 -19.87
C ARG A 52 11.13 12.90 -18.86
N PHE A 53 11.38 13.41 -17.67
CA PHE A 53 10.45 13.47 -16.53
C PHE A 53 10.42 14.92 -16.03
N PRO A 54 9.47 15.73 -16.53
CA PRO A 54 9.44 17.18 -16.27
C PRO A 54 9.32 17.56 -14.80
N ASN A 55 8.73 16.68 -13.98
CA ASN A 55 8.53 16.87 -12.55
C ASN A 55 8.66 15.54 -11.79
N LYS A 56 8.68 15.62 -10.45
CA LYS A 56 8.79 14.45 -9.56
C LYS A 56 7.61 13.49 -9.75
N GLU A 57 6.39 14.01 -9.92
CA GLU A 57 5.19 13.21 -10.17
C GLU A 57 5.35 12.30 -11.40
N ALA A 58 5.79 12.84 -12.54
CA ALA A 58 6.00 12.08 -13.77
C ALA A 58 7.08 11.01 -13.63
N LEU A 59 8.15 11.30 -12.88
CA LEU A 59 9.19 10.31 -12.59
C LEU A 59 8.63 9.17 -11.73
N VAL A 60 8.00 9.49 -10.60
CA VAL A 60 7.52 8.49 -9.66
C VAL A 60 6.39 7.65 -10.27
N ARG A 61 5.48 8.27 -11.03
CA ARG A 61 4.46 7.56 -11.81
C ARG A 61 5.09 6.52 -12.73
N ALA A 62 6.09 6.90 -13.52
CA ALA A 62 6.78 5.97 -14.40
C ALA A 62 7.55 4.87 -13.64
N VAL A 63 8.07 5.17 -12.44
CA VAL A 63 8.67 4.15 -11.57
C VAL A 63 7.62 3.14 -11.10
N LEU A 64 6.43 3.60 -10.70
CA LEU A 64 5.33 2.72 -10.30
C LEU A 64 4.82 1.88 -11.46
N GLU A 65 4.61 2.47 -12.65
CA GLU A 65 4.18 1.76 -13.86
C GLU A 65 5.14 0.61 -14.20
N GLN A 66 6.45 0.90 -14.22
CA GLN A 66 7.46 -0.14 -14.44
C GLN A 66 7.46 -1.17 -13.31
N GLY A 67 7.29 -0.75 -12.06
CA GLY A 67 7.21 -1.63 -10.90
C GLY A 67 6.04 -2.62 -10.99
N VAL A 68 4.87 -2.14 -11.42
CA VAL A 68 3.67 -2.95 -11.66
C VAL A 68 3.92 -3.97 -12.76
N GLU A 69 4.44 -3.54 -13.92
CA GLU A 69 4.71 -4.43 -15.05
C GLU A 69 5.75 -5.51 -14.70
N GLU A 70 6.85 -5.13 -14.06
CA GLU A 70 7.95 -6.06 -13.77
C GLU A 70 7.65 -7.02 -12.62
N ASN A 71 6.89 -6.58 -11.61
CA ASN A 71 6.77 -7.32 -10.35
C ASN A 71 5.34 -7.75 -10.02
N LEU A 72 4.33 -6.93 -10.31
CA LEU A 72 2.94 -7.22 -9.94
C LEU A 72 2.19 -8.02 -11.01
N ALA A 73 2.36 -7.69 -12.29
CA ALA A 73 1.71 -8.40 -13.39
C ALA A 73 2.03 -9.91 -13.39
N PRO A 74 3.30 -10.35 -13.22
CA PRO A 74 3.61 -11.78 -13.13
C PRO A 74 2.98 -12.48 -11.92
N LEU A 75 2.74 -11.74 -10.82
CA LEU A 75 2.05 -12.28 -9.63
C LEU A 75 0.57 -12.50 -9.91
N ILE A 76 -0.07 -11.53 -10.57
CA ILE A 76 -1.46 -11.62 -11.01
C ILE A 76 -1.65 -12.83 -11.92
N GLU A 77 -0.83 -12.96 -12.96
CA GLU A 77 -0.92 -14.06 -13.92
C GLU A 77 -0.84 -15.43 -13.23
N ARG A 78 0.14 -15.61 -12.34
CA ARG A 78 0.32 -16.87 -11.58
C ARG A 78 -0.87 -17.17 -10.67
N ALA A 79 -1.39 -16.17 -9.98
CA ALA A 79 -2.54 -16.35 -9.08
C ALA A 79 -3.81 -16.73 -9.86
N LEU A 80 -4.05 -16.08 -11.01
CA LEU A 80 -5.22 -16.31 -11.84
C LEU A 80 -5.27 -17.69 -12.49
N VAL A 81 -4.13 -18.35 -12.69
CA VAL A 81 -4.09 -19.71 -13.26
C VAL A 81 -3.99 -20.81 -12.20
N HIS A 82 -3.99 -20.47 -10.91
CA HIS A 82 -3.91 -21.45 -9.83
C HIS A 82 -5.17 -22.32 -9.78
N ASP A 83 -5.01 -23.65 -9.63
CA ASP A 83 -6.13 -24.61 -9.62
C ASP A 83 -7.02 -24.43 -8.38
N ASP A 84 -6.41 -24.20 -7.23
CA ASP A 84 -7.10 -23.79 -6.00
C ASP A 84 -7.23 -22.25 -5.96
N PRO A 85 -8.43 -21.68 -6.13
CA PRO A 85 -8.61 -20.23 -6.17
C PRO A 85 -8.31 -19.55 -4.83
N LEU A 86 -8.55 -20.23 -3.69
CA LEU A 86 -8.27 -19.68 -2.37
C LEU A 86 -6.75 -19.58 -2.15
N ARG A 87 -6.01 -20.60 -2.60
CA ARG A 87 -4.54 -20.55 -2.57
C ARG A 87 -4.00 -19.44 -3.48
N GLY A 88 -4.52 -19.31 -4.70
CA GLY A 88 -4.15 -18.22 -5.61
C GLY A 88 -4.41 -16.83 -5.01
N LEU A 89 -5.55 -16.66 -4.32
CA LEU A 89 -5.87 -15.42 -3.61
C LEU A 89 -4.90 -15.12 -2.47
N ALA A 90 -4.61 -16.12 -1.63
CA ALA A 90 -3.68 -15.99 -0.52
C ALA A 90 -2.26 -15.63 -0.99
N ASP A 91 -1.79 -16.30 -2.04
CA ASP A 91 -0.46 -16.06 -2.62
C ASP A 91 -0.37 -14.65 -3.24
N LEU A 92 -1.44 -14.18 -3.90
CA LEU A 92 -1.48 -12.82 -4.45
C LEU A 92 -1.46 -11.77 -3.35
N PHE A 93 -2.23 -11.95 -2.27
CA PHE A 93 -2.19 -11.02 -1.13
C PHE A 93 -0.80 -10.99 -0.49
N ASP A 94 -0.19 -12.14 -0.18
CA ASP A 94 1.13 -12.17 0.47
C ASP A 94 2.19 -11.50 -0.41
N ALA A 95 2.23 -11.85 -1.70
CA ALA A 95 3.25 -11.34 -2.59
C ALA A 95 3.06 -9.86 -2.97
N SER A 96 1.82 -9.38 -3.13
CA SER A 96 1.55 -7.97 -3.38
C SER A 96 1.90 -7.10 -2.17
N LEU A 97 1.59 -7.56 -0.94
CA LEU A 97 1.94 -6.84 0.29
C LEU A 97 3.45 -6.86 0.55
N ALA A 98 4.12 -7.97 0.26
CA ALA A 98 5.59 -8.05 0.34
C ALA A 98 6.25 -7.06 -0.64
N LEU A 99 5.74 -6.97 -1.88
CA LEU A 99 6.21 -6.01 -2.87
C LEU A 99 5.98 -4.56 -2.41
N ALA A 100 4.79 -4.26 -1.90
CA ALA A 100 4.45 -2.94 -1.39
C ALA A 100 5.29 -2.56 -0.15
N ALA A 101 5.59 -3.51 0.73
CA ALA A 101 6.47 -3.28 1.88
C ALA A 101 7.90 -2.95 1.42
N ARG A 102 8.44 -3.71 0.45
CA ARG A 102 9.76 -3.44 -0.16
C ARG A 102 9.82 -2.06 -0.81
N ASP A 103 8.77 -1.70 -1.53
CA ASP A 103 8.71 -0.46 -2.30
C ASP A 103 8.03 0.70 -1.52
N ARG A 104 7.91 0.58 -0.19
CA ARG A 104 7.20 1.54 0.69
C ARG A 104 7.66 2.98 0.49
N ASN A 105 8.96 3.22 0.35
CA ASN A 105 9.50 4.57 0.13
C ASN A 105 9.13 5.13 -1.26
N THR A 106 9.01 4.26 -2.27
CA THR A 106 8.53 4.68 -3.60
C THR A 106 7.03 4.99 -3.56
N LEU A 107 6.24 4.19 -2.85
CA LEU A 107 4.82 4.47 -2.61
C LEU A 107 4.61 5.77 -1.84
N ALA A 108 5.41 6.04 -0.81
CA ALA A 108 5.39 7.31 -0.08
C ALA A 108 5.81 8.49 -0.98
N ALA A 109 6.82 8.32 -1.83
CA ALA A 109 7.21 9.34 -2.80
C ALA A 109 6.08 9.64 -3.79
N ALA A 110 5.29 8.62 -4.16
CA ALA A 110 4.17 8.76 -5.06
C ALA A 110 3.01 9.49 -4.41
N ASP A 111 2.68 9.13 -3.16
CA ASP A 111 1.64 9.79 -2.37
C ASP A 111 1.98 11.28 -2.17
N ASN A 112 3.22 11.58 -1.73
CA ASN A 112 3.71 12.95 -1.56
C ASN A 112 3.67 13.78 -2.86
N ALA A 113 3.79 13.12 -4.02
CA ALA A 113 3.77 13.77 -5.33
C ALA A 113 2.38 13.81 -5.99
N GLY A 114 1.34 13.23 -5.36
CA GLY A 114 0.01 13.09 -5.97
C GLY A 114 -0.01 12.12 -7.17
N ALA A 115 0.95 11.20 -7.24
CA ALA A 115 1.13 10.26 -8.36
C ALA A 115 0.42 8.92 -8.15
N LEU A 116 -0.17 8.68 -6.97
CA LEU A 116 -1.04 7.53 -6.74
C LEU A 116 -2.38 7.75 -7.45
N VAL A 117 -2.59 7.04 -8.53
CA VAL A 117 -3.83 7.11 -9.30
C VAL A 117 -4.49 5.74 -9.39
N THR A 118 -5.82 5.72 -9.44
CA THR A 118 -6.64 4.51 -9.46
C THR A 118 -6.30 3.60 -10.65
N GLU A 119 -5.88 4.18 -11.77
CA GLU A 119 -5.52 3.44 -12.98
C GLU A 119 -4.33 2.49 -12.77
N LEU A 120 -3.41 2.81 -11.86
CA LEU A 120 -2.25 1.96 -11.57
C LEU A 120 -2.63 0.70 -10.78
N SER A 121 -3.70 0.76 -9.99
CA SER A 121 -4.18 -0.36 -9.18
C SER A 121 -5.34 -1.13 -9.83
N ALA A 122 -5.98 -0.58 -10.87
CA ALA A 122 -7.14 -1.19 -11.51
C ALA A 122 -6.92 -2.64 -12.00
N PRO A 123 -5.86 -2.98 -12.76
CA PRO A 123 -5.63 -4.37 -13.21
C PRO A 123 -5.47 -5.35 -12.04
N PHE A 124 -4.86 -4.89 -10.95
CA PHE A 124 -4.68 -5.68 -9.74
C PHE A 124 -5.99 -5.89 -8.97
N LEU A 125 -6.79 -4.83 -8.81
CA LEU A 125 -8.10 -4.91 -8.17
C LEU A 125 -9.07 -5.79 -8.96
N ASP A 126 -9.03 -5.73 -10.30
CA ASP A 126 -9.80 -6.59 -11.18
C ASP A 126 -9.42 -8.06 -11.02
N ALA A 127 -8.11 -8.35 -10.91
CA ALA A 127 -7.62 -9.70 -10.67
C ALA A 127 -8.04 -10.22 -9.29
N LEU A 128 -7.95 -9.41 -8.24
CA LEU A 128 -8.47 -9.77 -6.92
C LEU A 128 -9.97 -10.04 -6.97
N ALA A 129 -10.75 -9.18 -7.63
CA ALA A 129 -12.19 -9.38 -7.77
C ALA A 129 -12.53 -10.68 -8.54
N GLN A 130 -11.73 -11.04 -9.55
CA GLN A 130 -11.85 -12.32 -10.25
C GLN A 130 -11.55 -13.51 -9.33
N LEU A 131 -10.50 -13.43 -8.52
CA LEU A 131 -10.17 -14.49 -7.55
C LEU A 131 -11.24 -14.63 -6.47
N PHE A 132 -11.80 -13.52 -5.96
CA PHE A 132 -12.92 -13.53 -5.03
C PHE A 132 -14.11 -14.27 -5.63
N ARG A 133 -14.52 -13.94 -6.87
CA ARG A 133 -15.61 -14.66 -7.57
C ARG A 133 -15.32 -16.15 -7.69
N ARG A 134 -14.12 -16.53 -8.13
CA ARG A 134 -13.74 -17.96 -8.23
C ARG A 134 -13.78 -18.68 -6.88
N CYS A 135 -13.38 -18.02 -5.80
CA CYS A 135 -13.48 -18.56 -4.45
C CYS A 135 -14.95 -18.72 -3.99
N GLN A 136 -15.82 -17.75 -4.32
CA GLN A 136 -17.26 -17.83 -4.03
C GLN A 136 -17.92 -18.96 -4.81
N ASP A 137 -17.62 -19.10 -6.10
CA ASP A 137 -18.12 -20.18 -6.96
C ASP A 137 -17.70 -21.57 -6.45
N ALA A 138 -16.50 -21.66 -5.86
CA ALA A 138 -16.00 -22.87 -5.22
C ALA A 138 -16.54 -23.10 -3.79
N GLY A 139 -17.33 -22.17 -3.24
CA GLY A 139 -17.80 -22.20 -1.85
C GLY A 139 -16.68 -22.06 -0.81
N ALA A 140 -15.49 -21.59 -1.22
CA ALA A 140 -14.32 -21.49 -0.36
C ALA A 140 -14.33 -20.24 0.54
N ILE A 141 -15.05 -19.19 0.12
CA ILE A 141 -15.24 -17.98 0.91
C ILE A 141 -16.73 -17.60 0.99
N ARG A 142 -17.05 -16.75 1.95
CA ARG A 142 -18.41 -16.21 2.17
C ARG A 142 -19.02 -15.61 0.88
N PRO A 143 -20.31 -15.85 0.60
CA PRO A 143 -20.95 -15.49 -0.67
C PRO A 143 -21.45 -14.04 -0.74
N ASP A 144 -21.47 -13.31 0.37
CA ASP A 144 -22.04 -11.97 0.49
C ASP A 144 -21.02 -10.83 0.27
N LEU A 145 -19.82 -11.16 -0.25
CA LEU A 145 -18.82 -10.16 -0.66
C LEU A 145 -19.16 -9.57 -2.02
N VAL A 146 -18.91 -8.27 -2.15
CA VAL A 146 -19.09 -7.49 -3.38
C VAL A 146 -17.78 -6.86 -3.87
N ALA A 147 -17.79 -6.26 -5.06
CA ALA A 147 -16.59 -5.65 -5.65
C ALA A 147 -16.01 -4.52 -4.77
N GLU A 148 -16.89 -3.77 -4.11
CA GLU A 148 -16.56 -2.71 -3.17
C GLU A 148 -15.75 -3.18 -1.97
N ASP A 149 -15.90 -4.44 -1.56
CA ASP A 149 -15.14 -5.02 -0.46
C ASP A 149 -13.69 -5.29 -0.88
N VAL A 150 -13.46 -5.70 -2.12
CA VAL A 150 -12.11 -6.04 -2.62
C VAL A 150 -11.15 -4.86 -2.45
N GLN A 151 -11.56 -3.68 -2.93
CA GLN A 151 -10.77 -2.46 -2.79
C GLN A 151 -10.56 -2.06 -1.33
N ARG A 152 -11.60 -2.18 -0.48
CA ARG A 152 -11.53 -1.80 0.94
C ARG A 152 -10.64 -2.74 1.74
N LEU A 153 -10.80 -4.04 1.57
CA LEU A 153 -10.01 -5.06 2.24
C LEU A 153 -8.53 -4.93 1.87
N PHE A 154 -8.23 -4.74 0.58
CA PHE A 154 -6.85 -4.50 0.16
C PHE A 154 -6.30 -3.18 0.71
N GLY A 155 -7.09 -2.09 0.66
CA GLY A 155 -6.70 -0.81 1.25
C GLY A 155 -6.43 -0.88 2.76
N MET A 156 -7.26 -1.62 3.50
CA MET A 156 -7.04 -1.89 4.93
C MET A 156 -5.74 -2.66 5.17
N LEU A 157 -5.45 -3.70 4.38
CA LEU A 157 -4.19 -4.43 4.49
C LEU A 157 -2.99 -3.55 4.13
N MET A 158 -3.09 -2.75 3.07
CA MET A 158 -2.06 -1.77 2.70
C MET A 158 -1.81 -0.75 3.81
N SER A 159 -2.84 -0.36 4.56
CA SER A 159 -2.71 0.62 5.65
C SER A 159 -1.78 0.13 6.77
N VAL A 160 -1.73 -1.18 7.02
CA VAL A 160 -0.88 -1.74 8.09
C VAL A 160 0.61 -1.64 7.77
N LEU A 161 0.98 -1.50 6.48
CA LEU A 161 2.36 -1.31 6.05
C LEU A 161 2.98 -0.04 6.63
N TRP A 162 2.15 0.98 6.90
CA TRP A 162 2.61 2.25 7.46
C TRP A 162 2.88 2.21 8.96
N THR A 163 2.32 1.22 9.67
CA THR A 163 2.37 1.11 11.13
C THR A 163 3.24 -0.03 11.64
N MET A 164 3.88 -0.79 10.74
CA MET A 164 4.80 -1.86 11.11
C MET A 164 6.25 -1.58 10.70
N ASP A 165 7.14 -2.43 11.21
CA ASP A 165 8.55 -2.51 10.81
C ASP A 165 8.66 -2.84 9.32
N PRO A 166 9.30 -1.98 8.49
CA PRO A 166 9.46 -2.20 7.06
C PRO A 166 10.33 -3.43 6.72
N ASP A 167 11.19 -3.88 7.63
CA ASP A 167 12.08 -5.03 7.40
C ASP A 167 11.44 -6.37 7.80
N GLY A 168 10.25 -6.33 8.40
CA GLY A 168 9.53 -7.50 8.91
C GLY A 168 8.38 -7.95 8.02
N ALA A 169 7.96 -9.21 8.17
CA ALA A 169 6.81 -9.78 7.45
C ALA A 169 5.46 -9.62 8.21
N GLY A 170 5.28 -8.49 8.91
CA GLY A 170 4.15 -8.27 9.82
C GLY A 170 2.77 -8.34 9.16
N TRP A 171 2.69 -8.02 7.86
CA TRP A 171 1.44 -8.10 7.07
C TRP A 171 0.83 -9.50 7.09
N ARG A 172 1.64 -10.57 7.15
CA ARG A 172 1.19 -11.96 7.10
C ARG A 172 0.19 -12.30 8.19
N ARG A 173 0.33 -11.70 9.36
CA ARG A 173 -0.64 -11.85 10.47
C ARG A 173 -2.02 -11.37 10.04
N TYR A 174 -2.10 -10.18 9.44
CA TYR A 174 -3.36 -9.56 9.05
C TYR A 174 -3.94 -10.20 7.79
N THR A 175 -3.10 -10.64 6.85
CA THR A 175 -3.52 -11.47 5.71
C THR A 175 -4.15 -12.77 6.19
N THR A 176 -3.53 -13.46 7.15
CA THR A 176 -4.08 -14.69 7.73
C THR A 176 -5.41 -14.43 8.44
N LEU A 177 -5.48 -13.39 9.28
CA LEU A 177 -6.73 -13.01 9.96
C LEU A 177 -7.86 -12.66 8.98
N LEU A 178 -7.53 -11.98 7.88
CA LEU A 178 -8.51 -11.68 6.84
C LEU A 178 -9.00 -12.97 6.18
N LEU A 179 -8.09 -13.82 5.70
CA LEU A 179 -8.46 -15.06 5.02
C LEU A 179 -9.31 -15.96 5.92
N ASP A 180 -8.92 -16.13 7.19
CA ASP A 180 -9.69 -16.89 8.18
C ASP A 180 -11.11 -16.32 8.34
N ALA A 181 -11.29 -15.00 8.30
CA ALA A 181 -12.59 -14.36 8.38
C ALA A 181 -13.45 -14.58 7.11
N LEU A 182 -12.82 -14.65 5.93
CA LEU A 182 -13.49 -14.90 4.66
C LEU A 182 -13.92 -16.37 4.51
N THR A 183 -13.16 -17.32 5.08
CA THR A 183 -13.37 -18.76 4.94
C THR A 183 -14.18 -19.38 6.08
N ARG A 184 -14.79 -18.58 6.96
CA ARG A 184 -15.58 -19.09 8.08
C ARG A 184 -16.78 -19.91 7.56
N PRO A 185 -17.04 -21.13 8.09
CA PRO A 185 -18.18 -21.95 7.66
C PRO A 185 -19.56 -21.34 7.95
N ASP A 186 -19.68 -20.57 9.04
CA ASP A 186 -20.91 -19.91 9.46
C ASP A 186 -20.62 -18.42 9.74
N PRO A 187 -20.51 -17.60 8.67
CA PRO A 187 -20.23 -16.18 8.79
C PRO A 187 -21.52 -15.42 9.14
N THR A 188 -21.44 -14.49 10.08
CA THR A 188 -22.51 -13.51 10.30
C THR A 188 -22.73 -12.70 9.01
N PRO A 189 -23.97 -12.51 8.54
CA PRO A 189 -24.25 -11.74 7.32
C PRO A 189 -23.68 -10.32 7.37
N LEU A 190 -23.08 -9.86 6.27
CA LEU A 190 -22.61 -8.47 6.17
C LEU A 190 -23.81 -7.50 6.08
N PRO A 191 -23.70 -6.31 6.71
CA PRO A 191 -24.52 -5.17 6.34
C PRO A 191 -24.31 -4.78 4.86
N PRO A 192 -25.26 -4.03 4.25
CA PRO A 192 -25.11 -3.58 2.87
C PRO A 192 -23.82 -2.80 2.63
N ALA A 193 -23.14 -3.08 1.53
CA ALA A 193 -21.93 -2.39 1.14
C ALA A 193 -22.20 -0.92 0.81
N ALA A 194 -21.30 -0.04 1.25
CA ALA A 194 -21.31 1.36 0.86
C ALA A 194 -20.61 1.52 -0.51
N PRO A 195 -21.12 2.39 -1.40
CA PRO A 195 -20.46 2.67 -2.67
C PRO A 195 -19.03 3.17 -2.42
N VAL A 196 -18.09 2.82 -3.30
CA VAL A 196 -16.76 3.44 -3.30
C VAL A 196 -16.94 4.84 -3.88
N VAL A 197 -16.74 5.86 -3.06
CA VAL A 197 -16.61 7.24 -3.53
C VAL A 197 -15.13 7.44 -3.83
N SER A 198 -14.78 7.71 -5.10
CA SER A 198 -13.42 8.13 -5.44
C SER A 198 -13.08 9.34 -4.59
N CYS A 199 -11.97 9.29 -3.85
CA CYS A 199 -11.40 10.50 -3.29
C CYS A 199 -11.03 11.41 -4.47
N ASP A 200 -11.88 12.39 -4.79
CA ASP A 200 -11.34 13.70 -5.18
C ASP A 200 -10.31 14.09 -4.11
N PRO A 201 -9.20 14.75 -4.46
CA PRO A 201 -8.11 15.02 -3.53
C PRO A 201 -8.67 15.67 -2.27
N VAL A 202 -8.81 14.86 -1.22
CA VAL A 202 -9.14 15.33 0.10
C VAL A 202 -7.93 16.16 0.50
N GLU A 203 -8.20 17.40 0.92
CA GLU A 203 -7.25 18.26 1.63
C GLU A 203 -6.27 17.40 2.45
N PRO A 204 -4.96 17.60 2.29
CA PRO A 204 -3.96 16.70 2.86
C PRO A 204 -4.19 16.52 4.36
N LEU A 205 -4.03 15.31 4.89
CA LEU A 205 -4.17 14.96 6.32
C LEU A 205 -3.36 15.86 7.29
N SER A 206 -2.48 16.71 6.77
CA SER A 206 -1.84 17.81 7.52
C SER A 206 -2.84 18.87 8.01
N SER A 207 -3.98 19.09 7.34
CA SER A 207 -5.04 20.02 7.76
C SER A 207 -5.85 19.49 8.96
N LEU A 208 -5.85 18.17 9.20
CA LEU A 208 -6.42 17.53 10.39
C LEU A 208 -5.48 17.50 11.60
N ARG A 209 -4.20 17.87 11.45
CA ARG A 209 -3.26 18.01 12.58
C ARG A 209 -3.53 19.26 13.44
N GLY A 210 -4.46 20.12 13.03
CA GLY A 210 -4.90 21.29 13.81
C GLY A 210 -5.96 20.99 14.90
N ALA A 211 -6.55 19.79 14.92
CA ALA A 211 -7.50 19.39 15.96
C ALA A 211 -6.80 18.70 17.15
N THR A 212 -5.72 19.31 17.68
CA THR A 212 -5.24 19.01 19.04
C THR A 212 -6.20 19.62 20.05
N GLY A 213 -7.35 18.97 20.21
CA GLY A 213 -8.29 19.14 21.32
C GLY A 213 -8.33 17.87 22.17
N CYS A 214 -7.18 17.23 22.41
CA CYS A 214 -7.03 16.12 23.36
C CYS A 214 -5.62 16.14 23.98
N THR A 215 -5.27 17.26 24.62
CA THR A 215 -4.33 17.24 25.75
C THR A 215 -5.17 17.15 27.01
N GLY A 216 -5.25 15.95 27.60
CA GLY A 216 -6.06 15.78 28.80
C GLY A 216 -6.11 14.38 29.39
N ILE A 217 -5.04 13.58 29.33
CA ILE A 217 -4.85 12.48 30.29
C ILE A 217 -3.36 12.40 30.64
N ALA A 218 -2.89 13.38 31.40
CA ALA A 218 -1.73 13.20 32.27
C ALA A 218 -2.28 13.02 33.69
N GLY A 219 -1.94 11.90 34.30
CA GLY A 219 -2.54 11.42 35.54
C GLY A 219 -2.36 12.36 36.72
N SER A 220 -3.49 12.68 37.37
CA SER A 220 -3.52 13.09 38.77
C SER A 220 -3.47 11.83 39.62
N HIS A 221 -2.34 11.57 40.26
CA HIS A 221 -2.28 10.68 41.41
C HIS A 221 -3.02 11.37 42.57
N GLU A 222 -4.33 11.14 42.70
CA GLU A 222 -5.06 11.41 43.94
C GLU A 222 -4.92 10.20 44.87
N GLY A 223 -4.41 10.47 46.07
CA GLY A 223 -4.16 9.48 47.10
C GLY A 223 -5.45 8.80 47.57
N VAL A 224 -5.40 7.47 47.59
CA VAL A 224 -6.36 6.64 48.30
C VAL A 224 -6.18 6.89 49.80
N ALA A 225 -7.09 7.67 50.38
CA ALA A 225 -7.28 7.73 51.83
C ALA A 225 -7.91 6.40 52.29
N GLY A 226 -7.17 5.63 53.08
CA GLY A 226 -7.64 4.38 53.66
C GLY A 226 -8.75 4.59 54.70
N PRO A 227 -9.60 3.57 54.94
CA PRO A 227 -10.66 3.67 55.93
C PRO A 227 -10.08 3.69 57.36
N ALA A 228 -10.54 4.64 58.15
CA ALA A 228 -10.20 4.78 59.56
C ALA A 228 -10.78 3.61 60.39
N SER A 229 -9.91 2.95 61.15
CA SER A 229 -10.31 2.00 62.21
C SER A 229 -11.02 2.74 63.36
N PRO A 230 -12.00 2.11 64.02
CA PRO A 230 -12.69 2.71 65.16
C PRO A 230 -11.79 2.69 66.41
N ARG A 231 -11.66 3.83 67.09
CA ARG A 231 -11.13 3.88 68.45
C ARG A 231 -12.24 3.47 69.41
N THR A 232 -11.96 2.40 70.14
CA THR A 232 -12.52 2.07 71.45
C THR A 232 -12.38 3.26 72.41
N SER A 233 -13.50 3.70 72.98
CA SER A 233 -13.53 4.38 74.28
C SER A 233 -14.13 3.41 75.30
N GLN A 234 -13.27 2.98 76.23
CA GLN A 234 -13.67 2.56 77.56
C GLN A 234 -13.84 3.81 78.43
N ASP A 235 -14.77 3.68 79.37
CA ASP A 235 -15.18 4.54 80.50
C ASP A 235 -16.04 5.78 80.21
#